data_AF-A0A842M106-F1
#
_entry.id   AF-A0A842M106-F1
#
_cell.length_a   1.000
_cell.length_b   1.000
_cell.length_c   1.000
_cell.angle_alpha   90.00
_cell.angle_beta   90.00
_cell.angle_gamma   90.00
#
_symmetry.space_group_name_H-M   'P 1'
#
loop_
_entity.id
_entity.type
_entity.pdbx_description
1 polymer ?
#
loop_
_entity_poly.entity_id
_entity_poly.type
_entity_poly.pdbx_seq_one_letter_code
_entity_poly.pdbx_strand_id
1 'polypeptide(L)'
;MTVENNRRRKGKKRGKFRKLGTVLGMSSQRNLIVRMECSEIPKLNSQVFDKRKRRIGFIFDIIGPVSGPYAVVKCEIPPEEVKDEILYVW
;
A
#
# COMPACT_ATOMS: atom_id res chain seq x y z
N MET A 1 -12.16 46.33 11.65
CA MET A 1 -11.78 45.52 10.46
C MET A 1 -11.28 44.17 10.97
N THR A 2 -12.12 43.14 10.90
CA THR A 2 -11.86 41.82 11.47
C THR A 2 -11.38 40.90 10.35
N VAL A 3 -10.14 40.39 10.44
CA VAL A 3 -9.63 39.33 9.57
C VAL A 3 -9.91 37.98 10.22
N GLU A 4 -10.98 37.33 9.77
CA GLU A 4 -11.38 36.01 10.21
C GLU A 4 -10.51 34.94 9.52
N ASN A 5 -9.57 34.39 10.28
CA ASN A 5 -8.59 33.40 9.83
C ASN A 5 -9.24 32.02 9.73
N ASN A 6 -9.78 31.69 8.55
CA ASN A 6 -10.42 30.42 8.26
C ASN A 6 -9.37 29.29 8.09
N ARG A 7 -8.77 28.86 9.20
CA ARG A 7 -7.98 27.62 9.26
C ARG A 7 -8.93 26.42 9.20
N ARG A 8 -9.36 26.07 7.99
CA ARG A 8 -10.00 24.78 7.68
C ARG A 8 -9.08 23.65 8.13
N ARG A 9 -9.31 23.11 9.33
CA ARG A 9 -8.75 21.83 9.78
C ARG A 9 -9.28 20.75 8.83
N LYS A 10 -8.52 20.40 7.79
CA LYS A 10 -8.83 19.25 6.94
C LYS A 10 -8.87 18.01 7.85
N GLY A 11 -10.07 17.48 8.10
CA GLY A 11 -10.25 16.28 8.91
C GLY A 11 -9.35 15.15 8.41
N LYS A 12 -8.62 14.52 9.33
CA LYS A 12 -7.73 13.39 9.05
C LYS A 12 -8.61 12.22 8.60
N LYS A 13 -8.78 12.03 7.28
CA LYS A 13 -9.53 10.91 6.69
C LYS A 13 -8.95 9.61 7.29
N ARG A 14 -9.76 8.81 8.00
CA ARG A 14 -9.34 7.49 8.49
C ARG A 14 -8.95 6.64 7.29
N GLY A 15 -7.76 6.04 7.33
CA GLY A 15 -7.32 5.07 6.33
C GLY A 15 -8.36 3.95 6.19
N LYS A 16 -8.64 3.55 4.96
CA LYS A 16 -9.63 2.50 4.65
C LYS A 16 -8.86 1.29 4.17
N PHE A 17 -9.06 0.17 4.86
CA PHE A 17 -8.56 -1.13 4.42
C PHE A 17 -9.15 -1.47 3.05
N ARG A 18 -8.30 -1.52 2.04
CA ARG A 18 -8.68 -1.74 0.65
C ARG A 18 -7.74 -2.74 0.01
N LYS A 19 -8.25 -3.51 -0.96
CA LYS A 19 -7.43 -4.41 -1.76
C LYS A 19 -6.32 -3.59 -2.45
N LEU A 20 -5.08 -4.05 -2.34
CA LEU A 20 -3.95 -3.51 -3.08
C LEU A 20 -3.84 -4.22 -4.44
N GLY A 21 -3.83 -5.55 -4.40
CA GLY A 21 -3.66 -6.38 -5.59
C GLY A 21 -3.06 -7.75 -5.29
N THR A 22 -2.58 -8.41 -6.34
CA THR A 22 -2.14 -9.80 -6.30
C THR A 22 -0.62 -9.91 -6.35
N VAL A 23 -0.01 -10.71 -5.47
CA VAL A 23 1.42 -11.00 -5.41
C VAL A 23 1.81 -11.83 -6.62
N LEU A 24 2.82 -11.36 -7.36
CA LEU A 24 3.37 -12.07 -8.53
C LEU A 24 4.64 -12.83 -8.20
N GLY A 25 5.36 -12.41 -7.17
CA GLY A 25 6.60 -13.02 -6.76
C GLY A 25 7.46 -12.09 -5.93
N MET A 26 8.72 -12.47 -5.80
CA MET A 26 9.71 -11.79 -4.99
C MET A 26 10.89 -11.33 -5.87
N SER A 27 11.33 -10.10 -5.64
CA SER A 27 12.56 -9.57 -6.25
C SER A 27 13.82 -10.18 -5.62
N SER A 28 14.97 -10.03 -6.28
CA SER A 28 16.28 -10.43 -5.71
C SER A 28 16.60 -9.75 -4.37
N GLN A 29 16.06 -8.55 -4.14
CA GLN A 29 16.19 -7.80 -2.89
C GLN A 29 15.15 -8.22 -1.83
N ARG A 30 14.42 -9.32 -2.05
CA ARG A 30 13.41 -9.86 -1.13
C ARG A 30 12.22 -8.93 -0.86
N ASN A 31 11.93 -8.01 -1.78
CA ASN A 31 10.66 -7.27 -1.81
C ASN A 31 9.60 -8.07 -2.58
N LEU A 32 8.34 -8.00 -2.15
CA LEU A 32 7.22 -8.56 -2.92
C LEU A 32 6.85 -7.62 -4.06
N ILE A 33 6.55 -8.22 -5.22
CA ILE A 33 6.02 -7.53 -6.38
C ILE A 33 4.53 -7.83 -6.47
N VAL A 34 3.70 -6.79 -6.43
CA VAL A 34 2.24 -6.90 -6.39
C VAL A 34 1.64 -6.21 -7.61
N ARG A 35 0.91 -6.94 -8.46
CA ARG A 35 0.11 -6.33 -9.53
C ARG A 35 -1.03 -5.53 -8.90
N MET A 36 -1.03 -4.22 -9.09
CA MET A 36 -2.03 -3.35 -8.46
C MET A 36 -3.39 -3.47 -9.15
N GLU A 37 -4.42 -3.67 -8.35
CA GLU A 37 -5.83 -3.76 -8.78
C GLU A 37 -6.71 -2.73 -8.06
N CYS A 38 -6.08 -1.81 -7.31
CA CYS A 38 -6.76 -0.71 -6.63
C CYS A 38 -7.06 0.45 -7.59
N SER A 39 -8.21 1.09 -7.40
CA SER A 39 -8.62 2.26 -8.18
C SER A 39 -7.84 3.54 -7.85
N GLU A 40 -7.22 3.59 -6.67
CA GLU A 40 -6.42 4.72 -6.22
C GLU A 40 -5.00 4.26 -5.92
N ILE A 41 -4.02 4.97 -6.47
CA ILE A 41 -2.61 4.78 -6.16
C ILE A 41 -2.40 5.07 -4.65
N PRO A 42 -1.98 4.07 -3.85
CA PRO A 42 -1.70 4.26 -2.44
C PRO A 42 -0.47 5.13 -2.24
N LYS A 43 -0.35 5.71 -1.04
CA LYS A 43 0.84 6.52 -0.71
C LYS A 43 2.04 5.60 -0.49
N LEU A 44 3.23 6.11 -0.81
CA LEU A 44 4.46 5.50 -0.33
C LEU A 44 4.44 5.43 1.20
N ASN A 45 5.06 4.38 1.74
CA ASN A 45 5.06 4.01 3.15
C ASN A 45 3.69 3.65 3.74
N SER A 46 2.62 3.55 2.92
CA SER A 46 1.37 2.95 3.39
C SER A 46 1.60 1.52 3.85
N GLN A 47 0.97 1.15 4.97
CA GLN A 47 1.10 -0.17 5.56
C GLN A 47 0.38 -1.21 4.71
N VAL A 48 1.06 -2.34 4.49
CA VAL A 48 0.54 -3.46 3.71
C VAL A 48 0.25 -4.63 4.63
N PHE A 49 -0.89 -5.27 4.40
CA PHE A 49 -1.42 -6.35 5.22
C PHE A 49 -1.90 -7.51 4.34
N ASP A 50 -2.00 -8.67 4.97
CA ASP A 50 -2.69 -9.82 4.40
C ASP A 50 -4.21 -9.78 4.67
N LYS A 51 -4.94 -10.80 4.22
CA LYS A 51 -6.41 -10.88 4.40
C LYS A 51 -6.83 -10.99 5.87
N ARG A 52 -5.93 -11.45 6.75
CA ARG A 52 -6.14 -11.60 8.19
C ARG A 52 -5.73 -10.34 8.95
N LYS A 53 -5.43 -9.23 8.25
CA LYS A 53 -4.91 -7.97 8.80
C LYS A 53 -3.59 -8.14 9.56
N ARG A 54 -2.81 -9.17 9.25
CA ARG A 54 -1.43 -9.25 9.73
C ARG A 54 -0.59 -8.29 8.90
N ARG A 55 0.26 -7.51 9.57
CA ARG A 55 1.14 -6.56 8.90
C ARG A 55 2.25 -7.31 8.18
N ILE A 56 2.38 -7.07 6.89
CA ILE A 56 3.40 -7.68 6.02
C ILE A 56 4.58 -6.73 5.84
N GLY A 57 4.29 -5.44 5.73
CA GLY A 57 5.32 -4.43 5.48
C GLY A 57 4.72 -3.10 5.07
N PHE A 58 5.33 -2.46 4.09
CA PHE A 58 4.88 -1.18 3.54
C PHE A 58 5.24 -1.01 2.07
N ILE A 59 4.55 -0.07 1.41
CA ILE A 59 4.81 0.27 0.00
C ILE A 59 6.12 1.06 -0.08
N PHE A 60 7.12 0.45 -0.70
CA PHE A 60 8.42 1.07 -0.93
C PHE A 60 8.44 1.86 -2.23
N ASP A 61 7.85 1.32 -3.29
CA ASP A 61 7.82 1.95 -4.61
C ASP A 61 6.61 1.51 -5.44
N ILE A 62 6.31 2.25 -6.51
CA ILE A 62 5.28 1.93 -7.50
C ILE A 62 5.90 2.07 -8.90
N ILE A 63 5.95 0.97 -9.63
CA ILE A 63 6.70 0.85 -10.89
C ILE A 63 5.83 0.30 -12.03
N GLY A 64 6.35 0.38 -13.24
CA GLY A 64 5.75 -0.21 -14.43
C GLY A 64 4.75 0.69 -15.15
N PRO A 65 3.91 0.12 -16.04
CA PRO A 65 3.02 0.90 -16.90
C PRO A 65 1.91 1.56 -16.09
N VAL A 66 1.58 2.81 -16.45
CA VAL A 66 0.54 3.59 -15.76
C VAL A 66 -0.84 2.94 -15.85
N SER A 67 -1.13 2.23 -16.95
CA SER A 67 -2.38 1.47 -17.12
C SER A 67 -2.47 0.23 -16.23
N GLY A 68 -1.35 -0.22 -15.67
CA GLY A 68 -1.29 -1.44 -14.88
C GLY A 68 -0.07 -1.49 -13.97
N PRO A 69 -0.01 -0.63 -12.94
CA PRO A 69 1.18 -0.51 -12.12
C PRO A 69 1.41 -1.73 -11.22
N TYR A 70 2.64 -1.82 -10.71
CA TYR A 70 3.07 -2.79 -9.71
C TYR A 70 3.54 -2.07 -8.45
N ALA A 71 3.12 -2.54 -7.29
CA ALA A 71 3.66 -2.08 -6.02
C ALA A 71 4.84 -2.96 -5.59
N VAL A 72 5.92 -2.31 -5.17
CA VAL A 72 7.05 -2.95 -4.49
C VAL A 72 6.80 -2.85 -3.00
N VAL A 73 6.60 -3.99 -2.34
CA VAL A 73 6.35 -4.04 -0.91
C VAL A 73 7.61 -4.52 -0.19
N LYS A 74 8.15 -3.65 0.67
CA LYS A 74 9.26 -4.01 1.55
C LYS A 74 8.69 -4.75 2.76
N CYS A 75 9.05 -6.02 2.89
CA CYS A 75 8.56 -6.87 3.97
C CYS A 75 9.28 -6.58 5.28
N GLU A 76 8.53 -6.63 6.37
CA GLU A 76 9.05 -6.58 7.75
C GLU A 76 9.03 -7.96 8.42
N ILE A 77 8.44 -8.94 7.74
CA ILE A 77 8.50 -10.38 8.05
C ILE A 77 9.24 -11.10 6.91
N PRO A 78 9.73 -12.34 7.11
CA PRO A 78 10.26 -13.14 6.01
C PRO A 78 9.22 -13.26 4.89
N PRO A 79 9.52 -12.86 3.63
CA PRO A 79 8.57 -12.90 2.53
C PRO A 79 7.99 -14.29 2.25
N GLU A 80 8.75 -15.35 2.57
CA GLU A 80 8.35 -16.74 2.40
C GLU A 80 7.20 -17.15 3.35
N GLU A 81 6.96 -16.37 4.41
CA GLU A 81 5.82 -16.56 5.32
C GLU A 81 4.52 -15.94 4.80
N VAL A 82 4.59 -15.18 3.70
CA VAL A 82 3.42 -14.57 3.05
C VAL A 82 2.70 -15.63 2.23
N LYS A 83 1.71 -16.28 2.86
CA LYS A 83 0.89 -17.34 2.26
C LYS A 83 -0.28 -16.83 1.42
N ASP A 84 -0.51 -15.51 1.43
CA ASP A 84 -1.65 -14.91 0.75
C ASP A 84 -1.23 -14.31 -0.58
N GLU A 85 -1.95 -14.68 -1.64
CA GLU A 85 -1.76 -14.11 -2.97
C GLU A 85 -2.31 -12.69 -3.07
N ILE A 86 -3.23 -12.27 -2.20
CA ILE A 86 -3.84 -10.93 -2.26
C ILE A 86 -3.43 -10.12 -1.03
N LEU A 87 -2.91 -8.92 -1.28
CA LEU A 87 -2.54 -7.97 -0.25
C LEU A 87 -3.47 -6.76 -0.20
N TYR A 88 -3.45 -6.08 0.93
CA TYR A 88 -4.31 -4.96 1.28
C TYR A 88 -3.49 -3.80 1.80
N VAL A 89 -4.01 -2.58 1.62
CA VAL A 89 -3.40 -1.33 2.11
C VAL A 89 -4.39 -0.59 3.00
N TRP A 90 -3.88 0.11 4.02
CA TRP A 90 -4.66 0.93 4.94
C TRP A 90 -4.37 2.43 4.78
#